data_AF-A0A0T6A2I4-F1
#
_entry.id   AF-A0A0T6A2I4-F1
#
_cell.length_a   1.000
_cell.length_b   1.000
_cell.length_c   1.000
_cell.angle_alpha   90.00
_cell.angle_beta   90.00
_cell.angle_gamma   90.00
#
_symmetry.space_group_name_H-M   'P 1'
#
loop_
_entity.id
_entity.type
_entity.pdbx_description
1 polymer ?
#
loop_
_entity_poly.entity_id
_entity_poly.type
_entity_poly.pdbx_seq_one_letter_code
_entity_poly.pdbx_strand_id
1 'polypeptide(L)' 'MAEDRMERPLVAITVHKVPNKEFCGVVVLRQESDGSWTGQCSKCGEAFQVEEDPKFKARILALRN' A
#
# COMPACT_ATOMS: atom_id res chain seq x y z
N MET A 1 -24.37 1.02 21.76
CA MET A 1 -24.63 0.27 20.50
C MET A 1 -24.36 1.28 19.39
N ALA A 2 -23.33 1.20 18.56
CA ALA A 2 -22.45 0.12 18.17
C ALA A 2 -21.04 0.70 17.98
N GLU A 3 -20.05 -0.06 18.43
CA GLU A 3 -18.72 -0.19 17.85
C GLU A 3 -18.07 1.12 17.40
N ASP A 4 -17.25 1.68 18.30
CA ASP A 4 -15.97 2.27 17.94
C ASP A 4 -15.30 1.29 16.97
N ARG A 5 -15.61 1.44 15.68
CA ARG A 5 -14.89 0.83 14.58
C ARG A 5 -13.52 1.44 14.75
N MET A 6 -12.68 0.79 15.53
CA MET A 6 -11.24 0.95 15.44
C MET A 6 -10.95 0.59 14.00
N GLU A 7 -11.00 1.60 13.13
CA GLU A 7 -10.84 1.50 11.70
C GLU A 7 -9.46 0.90 11.55
N ARG A 8 -9.42 -0.43 11.44
CA ARG A 8 -8.14 -1.14 11.37
C ARG A 8 -7.41 -0.46 10.23
N PRO A 9 -6.22 0.12 10.49
CA PRO A 9 -5.55 0.91 9.49
C PRO A 9 -5.51 0.07 8.23
N LEU A 10 -6.09 0.59 7.16
CA LEU A 10 -6.19 -0.19 5.94
C LEU A 10 -4.76 -0.43 5.47
N VAL A 11 -4.39 -1.70 5.37
CA VAL A 11 -3.06 -2.13 4.94
C VAL A 11 -3.19 -2.70 3.55
N ALA A 12 -2.32 -2.26 2.66
CA ALA A 12 -2.18 -2.83 1.33
C ALA A 12 -0.75 -3.31 1.13
N ILE A 13 -0.60 -4.42 0.42
CA ILE A 13 0.70 -5.00 0.14
C ILE A 13 0.97 -4.82 -1.36
N THR A 14 2.07 -4.18 -1.69
CA THR A 14 2.57 -4.08 -3.06
C THR A 14 4.01 -4.56 -3.11
N VAL A 15 4.60 -4.56 -4.30
CA VAL A 15 5.98 -4.99 -4.53
C VAL A 15 6.72 -3.89 -5.26
N HIS A 16 7.92 -3.59 -4.77
CA HIS A 16 8.86 -2.72 -5.45
C HIS A 16 9.49 -3.51 -6.60
N LYS A 17 9.19 -3.12 -7.85
CA LYS A 17 9.84 -3.63 -9.06
C LYS A 17 10.94 -2.67 -9.48
N VAL A 18 12.15 -3.19 -9.72
CA VAL A 18 13.27 -2.40 -10.22
C VAL A 18 13.42 -2.70 -11.71
N PRO A 19 13.53 -1.71 -12.61
CA PRO A 19 13.78 -1.98 -14.01
C PRO A 19 15.03 -2.87 -14.17
N ASN A 20 14.90 -3.97 -14.92
CA ASN A 20 15.90 -5.03 -15.10
C ASN A 20 16.16 -5.97 -13.90
N LYS A 21 15.40 -5.88 -12.80
CA LYS A 21 15.39 -6.87 -11.70
C LYS A 21 13.96 -7.22 -11.31
N GLU A 22 13.60 -8.49 -11.50
CA GLU A 22 12.24 -9.02 -11.40
C GLU A 22 11.44 -8.43 -10.22
N PHE A 23 12.00 -8.46 -9.00
CA PHE A 23 11.42 -7.82 -7.81
C PHE A 23 12.53 -7.38 -6.83
N CYS A 24 12.40 -6.16 -6.28
CA CYS A 24 13.25 -5.68 -5.19
C CYS A 24 12.75 -6.25 -3.85
N GLY A 25 11.53 -5.91 -3.44
CA GLY A 25 10.99 -6.37 -2.15
C GLY A 25 9.52 -6.03 -1.99
N VAL A 26 8.96 -6.44 -0.85
CA VAL A 26 7.56 -6.16 -0.49
C VAL A 26 7.47 -4.76 0.10
N VAL A 27 6.44 -4.02 -0.26
CA VAL A 27 6.11 -2.70 0.27
C VAL A 27 4.77 -2.84 0.97
N VAL A 28 4.75 -2.55 2.27
CA VAL A 28 3.52 -2.51 3.06
C VAL A 28 3.08 -1.06 3.12
N LEU A 29 1.96 -0.76 2.46
CA LEU A 29 1.34 0.54 2.45
C LEU A 29 0.28 0.63 3.55
N ARG A 30 0.24 1.75 4.25
CA ARG A 30 -0.76 2.11 5.22
C ARG A 30 -1.56 3.27 4.65
N GLN A 31 -2.87 3.22 4.81
CA GLN A 31 -3.71 4.35 4.46
C GLN A 31 -3.60 5.42 5.54
N GLU A 32 -3.25 6.62 5.11
CA GLU A 32 -3.20 7.82 5.91
C GLU A 32 -4.60 8.44 6.05
N SER A 33 -4.75 9.39 6.98
CA SER A 33 -6.03 10.02 7.31
C SER A 33 -6.62 10.86 6.17
N ASP A 34 -5.78 11.31 5.23
CA ASP A 34 -6.18 12.03 4.03
C ASP A 34 -6.59 11.10 2.87
N GLY A 35 -6.55 9.78 3.10
CA GLY A 35 -6.85 8.76 2.10
C GLY A 35 -5.65 8.36 1.24
N SER A 36 -4.50 9.02 1.39
CA SER A 36 -3.25 8.65 0.71
C SER A 36 -2.68 7.35 1.27
N TRP A 37 -1.78 6.70 0.52
CA TRP A 37 -1.13 5.47 0.94
C TRP A 37 0.37 5.67 1.05
N THR A 38 0.95 5.35 2.21
CA THR A 38 2.39 5.49 2.44
C THR A 38 3.01 4.18 2.93
N GLY A 39 4.25 3.92 2.56
CA GLY A 39 4.97 2.73 3.00
C GLY A 39 6.40 2.70 2.51
N GLN A 40 7.13 1.67 2.91
CA GLN A 40 8.53 1.49 2.54
C GLN A 40 8.78 0.07 2.06
N CYS A 41 9.69 -0.08 1.09
CA CYS A 41 10.17 -1.38 0.67
C CYS A 41 10.97 -2.03 1.79
N SER A 42 10.61 -3.26 2.17
CA SER A 42 11.29 -4.01 3.23
C SER A 42 12.75 -4.33 2.94
N LYS A 43 13.18 -4.27 1.67
CA LYS A 43 14.54 -4.63 1.25
C LYS A 43 15.46 -3.43 1.06
N CYS A 44 15.00 -2.38 0.39
CA CYS A 44 15.84 -1.22 0.06
C CYS A 44 15.49 0.04 0.86
N GLY A 45 14.41 0.02 1.64
CA GLY A 45 13.96 1.19 2.41
C GLY A 45 13.38 2.32 1.57
N GLU A 46 13.19 2.11 0.26
CA GLU A 46 12.62 3.15 -0.61
C GLU A 46 11.19 3.48 -0.19
N ALA A 47 10.92 4.77 -0.05
CA ALA A 47 9.61 5.28 0.33
C ALA A 47 8.66 5.27 -0.87
N PHE A 48 7.48 4.73 -0.64
CA PHE A 48 6.36 4.73 -1.58
C PHE A 48 5.28 5.62 -1.00
N GLN A 49 4.98 6.69 -1.71
CA GLN A 49 3.80 7.50 -1.47
C GLN A 49 2.93 7.37 -2.71
N VAL A 50 1.69 6.94 -2.50
CA VAL A 50 0.71 6.77 -3.56
C VAL A 50 -0.47 7.64 -3.21
N GLU A 51 -0.59 8.74 -3.96
CA GLU A 51 -1.82 9.53 -3.99
C GLU A 51 -2.93 8.69 -4.62
N GLU A 52 -4.19 9.01 -4.31
CA GLU A 52 -5.36 8.22 -4.71
C GLU A 52 -5.58 8.24 -6.23
N ASP A 53 -4.76 7.50 -6.97
CA ASP A 53 -4.88 7.35 -8.42
C ASP A 53 -5.82 6.17 -8.74
N PRO A 54 -6.82 6.34 -9.63
CA PRO A 54 -7.79 5.29 -9.95
C PRO A 54 -7.14 3.99 -10.47
N LYS A 55 -5.96 4.08 -11.12
CA LYS A 55 -5.22 2.89 -11.57
C LYS A 55 -4.62 2.09 -10.41
N PHE A 56 -4.34 2.75 -9.29
CA PHE A 56 -3.81 2.11 -8.09
C PHE A 56 -4.91 1.38 -7.31
N LYS A 57 -6.09 2.00 -7.14
CA LYS A 57 -7.27 1.32 -6.56
C LYS A 57 -7.59 0.01 -7.28
N ALA A 58 -7.52 -0.02 -8.61
CA ALA A 58 -7.75 -1.24 -9.39
C ALA A 58 -6.72 -2.35 -9.11
N ARG A 59 -5.44 -2.01 -8.87
CA ARG A 59 -4.38 -2.97 -8.51
C ARG A 59 -4.49 -3.48 -7.07
N ILE A 60 -4.95 -2.63 -6.14
CA ILE A 60 -5.12 -2.99 -4.71
C ILE A 60 -6.38 -3.83 -4.51
N LEU A 61 -7.48 -3.49 -5.19
CA LEU A 61 -8.74 -4.26 -5.14
C LEU A 61 -8.56 -5.69 -5.65
N ALA A 62 -7.70 -5.89 -6.65
CA ALA A 62 -7.35 -7.22 -7.15
C ALA A 62 -6.62 -8.11 -6.11
N LEU A 63 -6.12 -7.54 -5.01
CA LEU A 63 -5.42 -8.23 -3.93
C LEU A 63 -6.28 -8.38 -2.65
N ARG A 64 -7.53 -7.88 -2.63
CA ARG A 64 -8.47 -8.19 -1.56
C ARG A 64 -9.02 -9.61 -1.77
N ASN A 65 -8.68 -10.50 -0.84
CA ASN A 65 -9.14 -11.88 -0.76
C ASN A 65 -10.58 -11.97 -0.24
#